data_AF-A0A7Y2BJ75-F1
#
_entry.id   AF-A0A7Y2BJ75-F1
#
_cell.length_a   1.000
_cell.length_b   1.000
_cell.length_c   1.000
_cell.angle_alpha   90.00
_cell.angle_beta   90.00
_cell.angle_gamma   90.00
#
_symmetry.space_group_name_H-M   'P 1'
#
loop_
_entity.id
_entity.type
_entity.pdbx_description
1 polymer ?
#
loop_
_entity_poly.entity_id
_entity_poly.type
_entity_poly.pdbx_seq_one_letter_code
_entity_poly.pdbx_strand_id
1 'polypeptide(L)'
;MTFRSLFASATPLLAFALSATLLGCDDSPSPGSCQGPDCVLPPDPCPDRNPLRNPYVGELHAHTVYSFDSILAGVTVGPRDMYRFAQGESLALPPFAPGSAQRSTRLRRPLDFAAATDHAEFFGEMRVCTVPGFDGYDSDFCERTREQIEVSQDADLLEEPGEPLPQVFVDLAFVLIDLAPERFSMCGSGDEDCISESSMVWQDEQAAAKEFYDRCTFTTFAAY
;
A
#
# COMPACT_ATOMS: atom_id res chain seq x y z
N MET A 1 -9.26 73.35 37.18
CA MET A 1 -10.31 74.25 36.64
C MET A 1 -10.85 73.63 35.35
N THR A 2 -12.19 73.58 35.22
CA THR A 2 -13.04 73.35 34.01
C THR A 2 -12.86 72.03 33.22
N PHE A 3 -13.74 71.01 33.28
CA PHE A 3 -15.14 70.77 32.83
C PHE A 3 -15.41 70.61 31.31
N ARG A 4 -15.90 69.41 30.92
CA ARG A 4 -16.78 68.99 29.77
C ARG A 4 -16.22 69.10 28.34
N SER A 5 -16.60 68.33 27.29
CA SER A 5 -17.77 67.50 26.92
C SER A 5 -17.36 66.57 25.74
N LEU A 6 -17.63 65.25 25.74
CA LEU A 6 -18.69 64.49 25.01
C LEU A 6 -19.08 64.97 23.59
N PHE A 7 -18.83 64.12 22.56
CA PHE A 7 -19.66 63.72 21.39
C PHE A 7 -18.88 62.59 20.65
N ALA A 8 -19.24 61.29 20.68
CA ALA A 8 -20.31 60.56 19.97
C ALA A 8 -20.15 60.50 18.44
N SER A 9 -19.80 59.32 17.89
CA SER A 9 -20.09 58.76 16.53
C SER A 9 -19.31 57.42 16.39
N ALA A 10 -19.87 56.25 16.69
CA ALA A 10 -20.65 55.36 15.80
C ALA A 10 -19.87 54.84 14.55
N THR A 11 -19.29 53.63 14.71
CA THR A 11 -19.15 52.44 13.81
C THR A 11 -19.19 52.56 12.27
N PRO A 12 -18.53 51.66 11.47
CA PRO A 12 -18.49 50.21 11.72
C PRO A 12 -17.18 49.43 11.44
N LEU A 13 -17.20 48.22 12.01
CA LEU A 13 -16.35 47.07 11.74
C LEU A 13 -16.15 46.78 10.25
N LEU A 14 -14.90 46.47 9.87
CA LEU A 14 -14.62 45.58 8.74
C LEU A 14 -13.95 44.32 9.26
N ALA A 15 -14.77 43.32 9.55
CA ALA A 15 -14.33 41.93 9.62
C ALA A 15 -14.11 41.45 8.18
N PHE A 16 -12.85 41.30 7.77
CA PHE A 16 -12.51 40.60 6.53
C PHE A 16 -12.67 39.09 6.78
N ALA A 17 -13.88 38.59 6.54
CA ALA A 17 -14.12 37.17 6.37
C ALA A 17 -13.53 36.75 5.02
N LEU A 18 -12.40 36.05 5.04
CA LEU A 18 -11.82 35.40 3.87
C LEU A 18 -12.65 34.15 3.56
N SER A 19 -13.82 34.33 2.94
CA SER A 19 -14.58 33.24 2.34
C SER A 19 -13.84 32.82 1.07
N ALA A 20 -12.91 31.88 1.21
CA ALA A 20 -12.41 31.10 0.08
C ALA A 20 -13.58 30.28 -0.48
N THR A 21 -14.21 30.82 -1.51
CA THR A 21 -15.16 30.11 -2.35
C THR A 21 -14.38 29.00 -3.05
N LEU A 22 -14.61 27.76 -2.65
CA LEU A 22 -14.31 26.58 -3.46
C LEU A 22 -15.22 26.60 -4.69
N LEU A 23 -14.87 27.41 -5.69
CA LEU A 23 -15.37 27.26 -7.05
C LEU A 23 -14.57 26.14 -7.72
N GLY A 24 -14.88 24.91 -7.32
CA GLY A 24 -14.51 23.69 -8.04
C GLY A 24 -15.74 23.12 -8.72
N CYS A 25 -16.28 23.84 -9.71
CA CYS A 25 -17.15 23.24 -10.72
C CYS A 25 -16.28 23.04 -11.96
N ASP A 26 -15.75 21.84 -12.09
CA ASP A 26 -15.27 21.37 -13.39
C ASP A 26 -16.51 21.05 -14.23
N ASP A 27 -16.89 21.99 -15.11
CA ASP A 27 -17.99 21.86 -16.07
C ASP A 27 -17.63 20.91 -17.24
N SER A 28 -16.68 20.01 -17.01
CA SER A 28 -16.43 18.89 -17.90
C SER A 28 -17.72 18.07 -18.00
N PRO A 29 -18.31 17.92 -19.20
CA PRO A 29 -19.53 17.14 -19.35
C PRO A 29 -19.28 15.74 -18.78
N SER A 30 -20.14 15.34 -17.84
CA SER A 30 -20.15 13.98 -17.31
C SER A 30 -20.22 13.03 -18.51
N PRO A 31 -19.35 12.02 -18.63
CA PRO A 31 -19.47 11.05 -19.70
C PRO A 31 -20.84 10.35 -19.55
N GLY A 32 -21.84 10.78 -20.33
CA GLY A 32 -23.20 10.23 -20.30
C GLY A 32 -24.36 11.21 -20.09
N SER A 33 -24.16 12.53 -19.99
CA SER A 33 -25.28 13.49 -19.97
C SER A 33 -25.63 14.01 -21.37
N CYS A 34 -26.26 13.18 -22.21
CA CYS A 34 -27.01 13.71 -23.36
C CYS A 34 -28.51 13.80 -23.02
N GLN A 35 -29.16 14.89 -23.42
CA GLN A 35 -30.60 15.10 -23.27
C GLN A 35 -31.14 15.57 -24.63
N GLY A 36 -32.22 14.93 -25.09
CA GLY A 36 -32.88 15.26 -26.34
C GLY A 36 -33.33 14.02 -27.12
N PRO A 37 -34.23 14.19 -28.11
CA PRO A 37 -34.77 13.08 -28.90
C PRO A 37 -33.72 12.34 -29.75
N ASP A 38 -32.59 13.00 -30.04
CA ASP A 38 -31.47 12.44 -30.82
C ASP A 38 -30.29 11.98 -29.95
N CYS A 39 -30.46 11.91 -28.63
CA CYS A 39 -29.44 11.44 -27.70
C CYS A 39 -29.30 9.91 -27.80
N VAL A 40 -28.28 9.48 -28.53
CA VAL A 40 -27.79 8.10 -28.49
C VAL A 40 -26.63 8.08 -27.51
N LEU A 41 -26.87 7.53 -26.31
CA LEU A 41 -25.76 7.25 -25.39
C LEU A 41 -24.81 6.25 -26.06
N PRO A 42 -23.49 6.48 -26.00
CA PRO A 42 -22.55 5.46 -26.42
C PRO A 42 -22.83 4.16 -25.66
N PRO A 43 -22.73 2.99 -26.29
CA PRO A 43 -22.91 1.72 -25.61
C PRO A 43 -21.97 1.65 -24.42
N ASP A 44 -22.44 1.05 -23.32
CA ASP A 44 -21.62 0.87 -22.13
C ASP A 44 -20.35 0.11 -22.52
N PRO A 45 -19.16 0.59 -22.12
CA PRO A 45 -17.91 -0.08 -22.48
C PRO A 45 -17.83 -1.51 -21.94
N CYS A 46 -18.60 -1.84 -20.89
CA CYS A 46 -18.61 -3.17 -20.30
C CYS A 46 -19.88 -3.95 -20.69
N PRO A 47 -19.75 -5.09 -21.41
CA PRO A 47 -20.89 -5.84 -21.92
C PRO A 47 -21.77 -6.46 -20.82
N ASP A 48 -21.19 -6.73 -19.65
CA ASP A 48 -21.87 -7.38 -18.51
C ASP A 48 -22.48 -6.39 -17.51
N ARG A 49 -22.65 -5.12 -17.91
CA ARG A 49 -23.20 -4.08 -17.06
C ARG A 49 -24.67 -4.36 -16.74
N ASN A 50 -24.91 -4.81 -15.51
CA ASN A 50 -26.24 -5.10 -15.01
C ASN A 50 -26.85 -3.87 -14.31
N PRO A 51 -28.00 -3.34 -14.76
CA PRO A 51 -28.65 -2.19 -14.11
C PRO A 51 -29.10 -2.48 -12.67
N LEU A 52 -29.27 -3.76 -12.30
CA LEU A 52 -29.59 -4.18 -10.94
C LEU A 52 -28.34 -4.44 -10.08
N ARG A 53 -27.15 -4.18 -10.62
CA ARG A 53 -25.82 -4.47 -10.05
C ARG A 53 -25.51 -5.97 -9.99
N ASN A 54 -24.23 -6.29 -10.01
CA ASN A 54 -23.73 -7.64 -9.82
C ASN A 54 -23.10 -7.76 -8.43
N PRO A 55 -23.22 -8.91 -7.74
CA PRO A 55 -22.37 -9.20 -6.60
C PRO A 55 -20.94 -9.47 -7.08
N TYR A 56 -19.96 -8.85 -6.44
CA TYR A 56 -18.54 -9.06 -6.70
C TYR A 56 -17.86 -9.57 -5.43
N VAL A 57 -16.80 -10.36 -5.59
CA VAL A 57 -15.99 -10.90 -4.50
C VAL A 57 -14.54 -10.63 -4.81
N GLY A 58 -13.83 -10.14 -3.81
CA GLY A 58 -12.43 -9.81 -3.93
C GLY A 58 -11.74 -9.78 -2.59
N GLU A 59 -10.46 -9.45 -2.64
CA GLU A 59 -9.57 -9.30 -1.49
C GLU A 59 -9.14 -7.83 -1.39
N LEU A 60 -9.21 -7.25 -0.19
CA LEU A 60 -8.82 -5.86 0.05
C LEU A 60 -7.77 -5.73 1.15
N HIS A 61 -7.30 -6.84 1.69
CA HIS A 61 -6.25 -6.88 2.69
C HIS A 61 -5.34 -8.09 2.41
N ALA A 62 -4.36 -7.91 1.54
CA ALA A 62 -3.39 -8.93 1.19
C ALA A 62 -1.99 -8.33 1.13
N HIS A 63 -1.04 -9.04 1.72
CA HIS A 63 0.35 -8.62 1.75
C HIS A 63 1.15 -9.43 0.72
N THR A 64 2.19 -8.80 0.20
CA THR A 64 3.16 -9.29 -0.76
C THR A 64 4.55 -9.32 -0.10
N VAL A 65 5.59 -9.63 -0.87
CA VAL A 65 6.98 -9.58 -0.42
C VAL A 65 7.44 -8.18 0.01
N TYR A 66 6.66 -7.13 -0.26
CA TYR A 66 7.00 -5.76 0.16
C TYR A 66 6.68 -5.48 1.63
N SER A 67 5.71 -6.17 2.23
CA SER A 67 5.45 -6.05 3.66
C SER A 67 6.49 -6.82 4.49
N PHE A 68 6.95 -6.19 5.57
CA PHE A 68 7.93 -6.78 6.48
C PHE A 68 7.43 -8.10 7.07
N ASP A 69 6.14 -8.18 7.43
CA ASP A 69 5.56 -9.37 8.07
C ASP A 69 5.53 -10.58 7.14
N SER A 70 5.44 -10.31 5.84
CA SER A 70 5.30 -11.31 4.80
C SER A 70 6.66 -11.81 4.34
N ILE A 71 7.61 -10.93 4.07
CA ILE A 71 8.97 -11.35 3.70
C ILE A 71 9.67 -12.08 4.84
N LEU A 72 9.49 -11.65 6.10
CA LEU A 72 10.04 -12.32 7.28
C LEU A 72 9.33 -13.63 7.63
N ALA A 73 8.11 -13.83 7.12
CA ALA A 73 7.37 -15.10 7.16
C ALA A 73 7.62 -15.97 5.92
N GLY A 74 8.58 -15.58 5.07
CA GLY A 74 9.04 -16.38 3.95
C GLY A 74 8.21 -16.22 2.67
N VAL A 75 7.36 -15.21 2.54
CA VAL A 75 6.67 -14.90 1.29
C VAL A 75 7.66 -14.29 0.29
N THR A 76 7.71 -14.82 -0.94
CA THR A 76 8.52 -14.30 -2.05
C THR A 76 7.69 -13.64 -3.16
N VAL A 77 6.37 -13.65 -3.00
CA VAL A 77 5.38 -13.26 -4.01
C VAL A 77 5.25 -11.75 -4.05
N GLY A 78 5.56 -11.12 -5.18
CA GLY A 78 5.34 -9.68 -5.38
C GLY A 78 3.92 -9.32 -5.83
N PRO A 79 3.58 -8.02 -5.94
CA PRO A 79 2.24 -7.55 -6.30
C PRO A 79 1.72 -8.08 -7.64
N ARG A 80 2.59 -8.20 -8.66
CA ARG A 80 2.19 -8.75 -9.97
C ARG A 80 1.78 -10.22 -9.89
N ASP A 81 2.51 -11.02 -9.11
CA ASP A 81 2.17 -12.43 -8.90
C ASP A 81 0.90 -12.59 -8.07
N MET A 82 0.70 -11.72 -7.08
CA MET A 82 -0.56 -11.63 -6.33
C MET A 82 -1.75 -11.35 -7.25
N TYR A 83 -1.65 -10.39 -8.19
CA TYR A 83 -2.73 -10.10 -9.13
C TYR A 83 -2.98 -11.25 -10.13
N ARG A 84 -1.93 -11.91 -10.63
CA ARG A 84 -2.07 -13.14 -11.43
C ARG A 84 -2.81 -14.24 -10.67
N PHE A 85 -2.46 -14.44 -9.39
CA PHE A 85 -3.14 -15.40 -8.52
C PHE A 85 -4.62 -15.03 -8.31
N ALA A 86 -4.92 -13.74 -8.07
CA ALA A 86 -6.29 -13.24 -7.97
C ALA A 86 -7.10 -13.49 -9.26
N GLN A 87 -6.45 -13.43 -10.42
CA GLN A 87 -7.04 -13.76 -11.73
C GLN A 87 -7.10 -15.27 -12.03
N GLY A 88 -6.68 -16.12 -11.10
CA GLY A 88 -6.82 -17.58 -11.16
C GLY A 88 -5.58 -18.36 -11.58
N GLU A 89 -4.41 -17.71 -11.69
CA GLU A 89 -3.14 -18.42 -11.84
C GLU A 89 -2.78 -19.20 -10.57
N SER A 90 -1.82 -20.13 -10.69
CA SER A 90 -1.33 -20.88 -9.52
C SER A 90 -0.22 -20.09 -8.82
N LEU A 91 -0.16 -20.18 -7.50
CA LEU A 91 0.87 -19.56 -6.68
C LEU A 91 1.66 -20.63 -5.91
N ALA A 92 2.96 -20.47 -5.78
CA ALA A 92 3.78 -21.28 -4.89
C ALA A 92 3.59 -20.85 -3.43
N LEU A 93 3.70 -21.78 -2.49
CA LEU A 93 3.61 -21.51 -1.05
C LEU A 93 4.95 -21.80 -0.38
N PRO A 94 5.39 -20.97 0.59
CA PRO A 94 6.57 -21.25 1.37
C PRO A 94 6.36 -22.46 2.30
N PRO A 95 7.41 -23.03 2.88
CA PRO A 95 8.81 -22.77 2.55
C PRO A 95 9.17 -23.25 1.12
N PHE A 96 10.21 -22.69 0.53
CA PHE A 96 10.61 -22.93 -0.87
C PHE A 96 11.82 -23.86 -1.01
N ALA A 97 12.64 -23.98 0.05
CA ALA A 97 13.71 -24.94 0.21
C ALA A 97 13.43 -25.90 1.40
N PRO A 98 14.09 -27.07 1.47
CA PRO A 98 14.64 -27.78 0.32
C PRO A 98 13.51 -28.12 -0.66
N GLY A 99 13.82 -28.46 -1.91
CA GLY A 99 12.82 -28.57 -3.00
C GLY A 99 11.60 -29.48 -2.77
N SER A 100 11.60 -30.33 -1.73
CA SER A 100 10.41 -31.05 -1.25
C SER A 100 9.33 -30.17 -0.60
N ALA A 101 9.67 -28.92 -0.28
CA ALA A 101 8.79 -27.94 0.34
C ALA A 101 7.85 -27.23 -0.68
N GLN A 102 8.11 -27.40 -1.98
CA GLN A 102 7.37 -26.73 -3.05
C GLN A 102 5.91 -27.18 -3.10
N ARG A 103 5.04 -26.40 -2.47
CA ARG A 103 3.59 -26.53 -2.56
C ARG A 103 3.06 -25.44 -3.46
N SER A 104 1.93 -25.69 -4.09
CA SER A 104 1.21 -24.66 -4.84
C SER A 104 -0.27 -24.67 -4.50
N THR A 105 -0.90 -23.52 -4.70
CA THR A 105 -2.33 -23.33 -4.54
C THR A 105 -2.90 -22.55 -5.72
N ARG A 106 -4.21 -22.64 -5.89
CA ARG A 106 -5.01 -21.88 -6.87
C ARG A 106 -6.37 -21.59 -6.25
N LEU A 107 -6.89 -20.39 -6.48
CA LEU A 107 -8.25 -20.06 -6.07
C LEU A 107 -9.27 -20.96 -6.80
N ARG A 108 -10.33 -21.36 -6.09
CA ARG A 108 -11.43 -22.14 -6.69
C ARG A 108 -12.10 -21.43 -7.87
N ARG A 109 -12.06 -20.09 -7.85
CA ARG A 109 -12.45 -19.20 -8.94
C ARG A 109 -11.62 -17.91 -8.87
N PRO A 110 -11.43 -17.19 -9.98
CA PRO A 110 -10.87 -15.84 -9.95
C PRO A 110 -11.70 -14.87 -9.10
N LEU A 111 -11.02 -13.84 -8.58
CA LEU A 111 -11.60 -12.69 -7.90
C LEU A 111 -12.04 -11.63 -8.90
N ASP A 112 -13.02 -10.84 -8.51
CA ASP A 112 -13.53 -9.70 -9.27
C ASP A 112 -12.71 -8.43 -9.01
N PHE A 113 -12.09 -8.35 -7.83
CA PHE A 113 -11.17 -7.27 -7.47
C PHE A 113 -10.11 -7.72 -6.45
N ALA A 114 -8.98 -7.01 -6.43
CA ALA A 114 -7.92 -7.23 -5.45
C ALA A 114 -7.17 -5.93 -5.09
N ALA A 115 -6.61 -5.86 -3.89
CA ALA A 115 -5.66 -4.84 -3.47
C ALA A 115 -4.45 -5.49 -2.80
N ALA A 116 -3.25 -5.10 -3.20
CA ALA A 116 -2.07 -5.27 -2.35
C ALA A 116 -2.15 -4.16 -1.30
N THR A 117 -1.93 -4.50 -0.04
CA THR A 117 -2.02 -3.59 1.12
C THR A 117 -0.88 -3.91 2.05
N ASP A 118 0.35 -3.79 1.56
CA ASP A 118 1.54 -4.05 2.34
C ASP A 118 1.74 -2.96 3.40
N HIS A 119 2.32 -3.30 4.55
CA HIS A 119 2.65 -2.31 5.55
C HIS A 119 3.61 -1.25 5.00
N ALA A 120 3.16 0.01 4.91
CA ALA A 120 4.04 1.11 4.51
C ALA A 120 5.16 1.37 5.53
N GLU A 121 4.94 0.98 6.80
CA GLU A 121 6.02 0.88 7.76
C GLU A 121 7.07 -0.12 7.27
N PHE A 122 8.32 0.32 7.26
CA PHE A 122 9.49 -0.50 6.91
C PHE A 122 9.69 -0.84 5.42
N PHE A 123 8.95 -0.27 4.47
CA PHE A 123 9.25 -0.43 3.04
C PHE A 123 10.72 -0.14 2.71
N GLY A 124 11.24 0.99 3.20
CA GLY A 124 12.59 1.42 2.91
C GLY A 124 13.63 0.53 3.59
N GLU A 125 13.37 0.20 4.86
CA GLU A 125 14.21 -0.62 5.71
C GLU A 125 14.39 -2.03 5.14
N MET A 126 13.29 -2.69 4.76
CA MET A 126 13.34 -4.02 4.14
C MET A 126 14.12 -4.00 2.83
N ARG A 127 13.96 -2.94 2.02
CA ARG A 127 14.69 -2.76 0.77
C ARG A 127 16.19 -2.54 0.99
N VAL A 128 16.57 -1.64 1.90
CA VAL A 128 17.97 -1.41 2.28
C VAL A 128 18.63 -2.70 2.78
N CYS A 129 17.90 -3.54 3.52
CA CYS A 129 18.44 -4.79 4.02
C CYS A 129 18.52 -5.93 3.00
N THR A 130 17.75 -5.87 1.90
CA THR A 130 17.64 -6.98 0.93
C THR A 130 18.27 -6.67 -0.44
N VAL A 131 18.56 -5.40 -0.73
CA VAL A 131 19.22 -4.96 -1.97
C VAL A 131 20.65 -4.55 -1.67
N PRO A 132 21.67 -5.26 -2.19
CA PRO A 132 23.07 -4.87 -2.01
C PRO A 132 23.37 -3.49 -2.58
N GLY A 133 24.25 -2.73 -1.90
CA GLY A 133 24.78 -1.46 -2.40
C GLY A 133 24.50 -0.24 -1.52
N PHE A 134 23.68 -0.38 -0.48
CA PHE A 134 23.50 0.64 0.55
C PHE A 134 24.55 0.51 1.65
N ASP A 135 24.99 1.63 2.23
CA ASP A 135 25.91 1.63 3.37
C ASP A 135 25.31 0.89 4.58
N GLY A 136 23.98 0.94 4.74
CA GLY A 136 23.24 0.25 5.79
C GLY A 136 23.05 -1.26 5.60
N TYR A 137 23.38 -1.80 4.42
CA TYR A 137 23.10 -3.20 4.06
C TYR A 137 23.77 -4.21 5.02
N ASP A 138 24.99 -3.92 5.49
CA ASP A 138 25.73 -4.80 6.41
C ASP A 138 25.54 -4.42 7.89
N SER A 139 24.47 -3.69 8.24
CA SER A 139 24.14 -3.42 9.64
C SER A 139 23.62 -4.67 10.35
N ASP A 140 23.81 -4.77 11.67
CA ASP A 140 23.32 -5.89 12.50
C ASP A 140 21.82 -6.17 12.29
N PHE A 141 21.00 -5.14 12.11
CA PHE A 141 19.57 -5.29 11.86
C PHE A 141 19.32 -5.93 10.48
N CYS A 142 20.06 -5.50 9.46
CA CYS A 142 19.92 -6.04 8.11
C CYS A 142 20.47 -7.46 7.97
N GLU A 143 21.55 -7.79 8.66
CA GLU A 143 22.05 -9.18 8.75
C GLU A 143 20.98 -10.08 9.38
N ARG A 144 20.44 -9.71 10.55
CA ARG A 144 19.33 -10.45 11.19
C ARG A 144 18.10 -10.57 10.31
N THR A 145 17.76 -9.51 9.58
CA THR A 145 16.64 -9.52 8.63
C THR A 145 16.85 -10.57 7.54
N ARG A 146 18.04 -10.60 6.92
CA ARG A 146 18.36 -11.60 5.88
C ARG A 146 18.43 -13.02 6.42
N GLU A 147 19.00 -13.21 7.60
CA GLU A 147 19.03 -14.52 8.27
C GLU A 147 17.60 -15.05 8.51
N GLN A 148 16.69 -14.20 9.02
CA GLN A 148 15.30 -14.58 9.21
C GLN A 148 14.58 -14.90 7.88
N ILE A 149 14.87 -14.15 6.82
CA ILE A 149 14.33 -14.43 5.48
C ILE A 149 14.80 -15.80 5.00
N GLU A 150 16.09 -16.11 5.15
CA GLU A 150 16.66 -17.42 4.79
C GLU A 150 15.98 -18.56 5.57
N VAL A 151 15.88 -18.42 6.90
CA VAL A 151 15.22 -19.40 7.77
C VAL A 151 13.76 -19.62 7.37
N SER A 152 12.99 -18.54 7.18
CA SER A 152 11.55 -18.63 6.86
C SER A 152 11.26 -19.20 5.48
N GLN A 153 12.23 -19.17 4.56
CA GLN A 153 12.10 -19.70 3.20
C GLN A 153 12.61 -21.15 3.08
N ASP A 154 13.24 -21.70 4.12
CA ASP A 154 13.81 -23.06 4.12
C ASP A 154 13.18 -23.94 5.22
N ALA A 155 12.43 -24.96 4.81
CA ALA A 155 11.81 -25.97 5.67
C ALA A 155 12.81 -26.73 6.53
N ASP A 156 14.07 -26.88 6.09
CA ASP A 156 15.10 -27.55 6.90
C ASP A 156 15.65 -26.62 8.00
N LEU A 157 15.40 -25.32 7.91
CA LEU A 157 15.83 -24.30 8.88
C LEU A 157 14.69 -23.83 9.80
N LEU A 158 13.44 -24.15 9.48
CA LEU A 158 12.30 -23.72 10.29
C LEU A 158 12.42 -24.21 11.74
N GLU A 159 12.26 -23.26 12.67
CA GLU A 159 12.28 -23.54 14.10
C GLU A 159 11.05 -24.36 14.53
N GLU A 160 11.23 -25.17 15.57
CA GLU A 160 10.16 -25.98 16.14
C GLU A 160 9.09 -25.10 16.82
N PRO A 161 7.81 -25.51 16.82
CA PRO A 161 6.77 -24.75 17.49
C PRO A 161 7.07 -24.52 18.98
N GLY A 162 7.07 -23.26 19.40
CA GLY A 162 7.29 -22.85 20.79
C GLY A 162 8.64 -22.18 21.08
N GLU A 163 9.52 -22.08 20.09
CA GLU A 163 10.72 -21.24 20.18
C GLU A 163 10.35 -19.75 20.31
N PRO A 164 11.22 -18.92 20.93
CA PRO A 164 11.02 -17.48 21.04
C PRO A 164 10.87 -16.82 19.67
N LEU A 165 10.17 -15.68 19.62
CA LEU A 165 10.11 -14.87 18.39
C LEU A 165 11.53 -14.45 17.95
N PRO A 166 11.86 -14.56 16.64
CA PRO A 166 13.13 -14.09 16.13
C PRO A 166 13.38 -12.62 16.50
N GLN A 167 14.64 -12.28 16.80
CA GLN A 167 15.00 -10.96 17.33
C GLN A 167 14.59 -9.81 16.40
N VAL A 168 14.58 -10.01 15.08
CA VAL A 168 14.12 -8.99 14.13
C VAL A 168 12.66 -8.56 14.38
N PHE A 169 11.78 -9.48 14.77
CA PHE A 169 10.39 -9.12 15.13
C PHE A 169 10.34 -8.31 16.42
N VAL A 170 11.23 -8.58 17.37
CA VAL A 170 11.35 -7.80 18.61
C VAL A 170 11.84 -6.39 18.30
N ASP A 171 12.86 -6.26 17.44
CA ASP A 171 13.41 -4.97 17.00
C ASP A 171 12.32 -4.11 16.33
N LEU A 172 11.56 -4.70 15.40
CA LEU A 172 10.44 -4.02 14.73
C LEU A 172 9.30 -3.67 15.70
N ALA A 173 8.96 -4.57 16.62
CA ALA A 173 7.91 -4.33 17.61
C ALA A 173 8.24 -3.13 18.50
N PHE A 174 9.51 -2.95 18.91
CA PHE A 174 9.93 -1.78 19.69
C PHE A 174 9.70 -0.47 18.94
N VAL A 175 9.95 -0.43 17.62
CA VAL A 175 9.67 0.76 16.80
C VAL A 175 8.16 1.00 16.68
N LEU A 176 7.37 -0.05 16.43
CA LEU A 176 5.92 0.07 16.24
C LEU A 176 5.14 0.51 17.48
N ILE A 177 5.65 0.24 18.68
CA ILE A 177 5.01 0.65 19.95
C ILE A 177 5.53 1.99 20.49
N ASP A 178 6.58 2.55 19.88
CA ASP A 178 7.09 3.85 20.27
C ASP A 178 6.09 4.95 19.90
N LEU A 179 5.88 5.90 20.80
CA LEU A 179 5.04 7.08 20.55
C LEU A 179 5.75 8.14 19.71
N ALA A 180 7.08 8.05 19.59
CA ALA A 180 7.92 8.93 18.79
C ALA A 180 8.99 8.10 18.05
N PRO A 181 8.59 7.22 17.12
CA PRO A 181 9.53 6.32 16.46
C PRO A 181 10.51 7.11 15.61
N GLU A 182 11.78 6.74 15.70
CA GLU A 182 12.83 7.15 14.76
C GLU A 182 13.12 5.98 13.82
N ARG A 183 13.51 6.30 12.57
CA ARG A 183 14.00 5.28 11.65
C ARG A 183 15.33 4.74 12.16
N PHE A 184 15.65 3.52 11.77
CA PHE A 184 16.91 2.91 12.13
C PHE A 184 18.10 3.64 11.49
N SER A 185 19.25 3.62 12.17
CA SER A 185 20.47 4.28 11.68
C SER A 185 20.97 3.76 10.33
N MET A 186 20.55 2.56 9.90
CA MET A 186 20.91 2.03 8.57
C MET A 186 20.23 2.77 7.41
N CYS A 187 19.27 3.67 7.68
CA CYS A 187 18.58 4.45 6.66
C CYS A 187 19.40 5.60 6.07
N GLY A 188 20.67 5.72 6.45
CA GLY A 188 21.56 6.74 5.93
C GLY A 188 21.34 8.11 6.58
N SER A 189 22.03 9.12 6.05
CA SER A 189 21.97 10.47 6.63
C SER A 189 20.61 11.12 6.37
N GLY A 190 19.90 11.49 7.43
CA GLY A 190 18.55 12.05 7.29
C GLY A 190 17.54 11.09 6.66
N ASP A 191 17.76 9.78 6.83
CA ASP A 191 16.89 8.70 6.35
C ASP A 191 16.74 8.59 4.82
N GLU A 192 17.67 9.19 4.07
CA GLU A 192 17.56 9.36 2.61
C GLU A 192 17.40 8.03 1.86
N ASP A 193 18.10 6.98 2.28
CA ASP A 193 18.08 5.67 1.60
C ASP A 193 16.71 5.01 1.78
N CYS A 194 16.21 4.97 3.02
CA CYS A 194 14.90 4.37 3.30
C CYS A 194 13.76 5.20 2.71
N ILE A 195 13.83 6.53 2.70
CA ILE A 195 12.82 7.39 2.05
C ILE A 195 12.79 7.15 0.53
N SER A 196 13.95 7.05 -0.09
CA SER A 196 14.08 6.74 -1.52
C SER A 196 13.47 5.37 -1.83
N GLU A 197 13.87 4.33 -1.10
CA GLU A 197 13.40 2.98 -1.36
C GLU A 197 11.91 2.79 -1.01
N SER A 198 11.39 3.43 0.04
CA SER A 198 9.95 3.48 0.30
C SER A 198 9.18 4.04 -0.90
N SER A 199 9.71 5.08 -1.54
CA SER A 199 9.10 5.68 -2.73
C SER A 199 9.12 4.75 -3.93
N MET A 200 10.20 3.97 -4.10
CA MET A 200 10.32 2.99 -5.18
C MET A 200 9.33 1.84 -5.01
N VAL A 201 9.17 1.32 -3.79
CA VAL A 201 8.17 0.28 -3.48
C VAL A 201 6.76 0.77 -3.78
N TRP A 202 6.37 1.95 -3.26
CA TRP A 202 5.04 2.49 -3.48
C TRP A 202 4.75 2.78 -4.97
N GLN A 203 5.76 3.18 -5.74
CA GLN A 203 5.61 3.34 -7.18
C GLN A 203 5.38 2.00 -7.89
N ASP A 204 6.07 0.94 -7.48
CA ASP A 204 5.86 -0.38 -8.09
C ASP A 204 4.49 -0.97 -7.75
N GLU A 205 3.97 -0.79 -6.53
CA GLU A 205 2.61 -1.22 -6.17
C GLU A 205 1.54 -0.52 -7.02
N GLN A 206 1.65 0.81 -7.16
CA GLN A 206 0.76 1.58 -8.04
C GLN A 206 0.88 1.14 -9.50
N ALA A 207 2.11 0.85 -9.96
CA ALA A 207 2.35 0.37 -11.32
C ALA A 207 1.72 -1.02 -11.54
N ALA A 208 1.88 -1.93 -10.57
CA ALA A 208 1.28 -3.26 -10.62
C ALA A 208 -0.24 -3.19 -10.61
N ALA A 209 -0.86 -2.39 -9.74
CA ALA A 209 -2.30 -2.18 -9.74
C ALA A 209 -2.77 -1.68 -11.12
N LYS A 210 -2.12 -0.64 -11.65
CA LYS A 210 -2.45 -0.08 -12.97
C LYS A 210 -2.28 -1.09 -14.11
N GLU A 211 -1.24 -1.92 -14.06
CA GLU A 211 -0.95 -2.93 -15.08
C GLU A 211 -2.06 -3.99 -15.17
N PHE A 212 -2.62 -4.39 -14.03
CA PHE A 212 -3.63 -5.45 -13.95
C PHE A 212 -5.07 -4.94 -13.95
N TYR A 213 -5.29 -3.62 -13.80
CA TYR A 213 -6.62 -3.03 -13.89
C TYR A 213 -7.25 -3.24 -15.27
N ASP A 214 -8.34 -4.01 -15.33
CA ASP A 214 -9.25 -4.07 -16.46
C ASP A 214 -10.64 -3.62 -15.99
N ARG A 215 -11.05 -2.45 -16.49
CA ARG A 215 -12.32 -1.78 -16.18
C ARG A 215 -13.54 -2.70 -16.19
N CYS A 216 -13.56 -3.71 -17.06
CA CYS A 216 -14.74 -4.55 -17.25
C CYS A 216 -14.63 -5.95 -16.65
N THR A 217 -13.43 -6.42 -16.31
CA THR A 217 -13.22 -7.82 -15.90
C THR A 217 -12.48 -7.98 -14.58
N PHE A 218 -11.65 -7.02 -14.17
CA PHE A 218 -10.88 -7.10 -12.93
C PHE A 218 -10.47 -5.73 -12.39
N THR A 219 -10.95 -5.39 -11.19
CA THR A 219 -10.61 -4.10 -10.57
C THR A 219 -9.47 -4.24 -9.55
N THR A 220 -8.42 -3.47 -9.73
CA THR A 220 -7.36 -3.31 -8.73
C THR A 220 -7.55 -2.03 -7.94
N PHE A 221 -7.07 -2.01 -6.70
CA PHE A 221 -6.91 -0.78 -5.92
C PHE A 221 -5.43 -0.56 -5.59
N ALA A 222 -4.98 0.69 -5.66
CA ALA A 222 -3.70 1.10 -5.10
C ALA A 222 -3.91 1.44 -3.63
N ALA A 223 -3.25 0.71 -2.74
CA ALA A 223 -3.37 0.83 -1.30
C ALA A 223 -2.11 0.28 -0.62
N TYR A 224 -1.94 0.63 0.64
CA TYR A 224 -1.00 0.11 1.64
C TYR A 224 -1.66 0.31 3.02
#